data_AF-A0A843VNN6-F1
#
_entry.id   AF-A0A843VNN6-F1
#
_cell.length_a   1.000
_cell.length_b   1.000
_cell.length_c   1.000
_cell.angle_alpha   90.00
_cell.angle_beta   90.00
_cell.angle_gamma   90.00
#
_symmetry.space_group_name_H-M   'P 1'
#
loop_
_entity.id
_entity.type
_entity.pdbx_description
1 polymer ?
#
loop_
_entity_poly.entity_id
_entity_poly.type
_entity_poly.pdbx_seq_one_letter_code
_entity_poly.pdbx_strand_id
1 'polypeptide(L)'
;MEAEGTKWGRTVAAAVVALAALSAAAAFSASISWKRRCRLLASRIGKLEAQLKASQDKGATERRGRVRAQQALREALTQQSNGGSKTESGFSMPSSSYPMAPIGTVSSCFSTRNGTPRQPLLVPLARACLVLDASRVPPSSLEGLAEYSHCWVLYIFHLNTDLEKLWRDPSRSKFKAKVRVPRLEGGKKGVLATRSPHRPCPIGLTVAKVEAVDGHAVLLSGVDLVDGTPVLDIKPYLPYSDCIQGATVPAWIAVFPLPFCK
;
A
#
# COMPACT_ATOMS: atom_id res chain seq x y z
N MET A 1 53.03 70.77 33.42
CA MET A 1 52.14 70.06 32.45
C MET A 1 52.08 68.54 32.66
N GLU A 2 52.78 67.94 33.65
CA GLU A 2 52.82 66.46 33.83
C GLU A 2 51.67 65.85 34.65
N ALA A 3 50.89 66.65 35.39
CA ALA A 3 49.88 66.12 36.32
C ALA A 3 48.53 65.73 35.67
N GLU A 4 48.21 66.21 34.47
CA GLU A 4 46.96 65.89 33.77
C GLU A 4 47.02 64.56 32.99
N GLY A 5 48.15 64.23 32.38
CA GLY A 5 48.31 63.01 31.57
C GLY A 5 48.19 61.71 32.39
N THR A 6 48.57 61.75 33.67
CA THR A 6 48.47 60.59 34.59
C THR A 6 47.04 60.32 35.06
N LYS A 7 46.19 61.35 35.14
CA LYS A 7 44.77 61.20 35.53
C LYS A 7 43.95 60.57 34.40
N TRP A 8 44.19 61.01 33.16
CA TRP A 8 43.52 60.48 31.96
C TRP A 8 43.94 59.03 31.65
N GLY A 9 45.24 58.70 31.82
CA GLY A 9 45.72 57.32 31.68
C GLY A 9 45.10 56.35 32.69
N ARG A 10 44.86 56.79 33.93
CA ARG A 10 44.17 55.98 34.96
C ARG A 10 42.70 55.74 34.64
N THR A 11 41.98 56.74 34.14
CA THR A 11 40.56 56.58 33.77
C THR A 11 40.38 55.70 32.54
N VAL A 12 41.26 55.81 31.53
CA VAL A 12 41.24 54.96 30.35
C VAL A 12 41.59 53.51 30.73
N ALA A 13 42.61 53.29 31.58
CA ALA A 13 42.94 51.96 32.08
C ALA A 13 41.78 51.32 32.86
N ALA A 14 41.10 52.08 33.73
CA ALA A 14 39.93 51.60 34.47
C ALA A 14 38.76 51.23 33.54
N ALA A 15 38.51 52.03 32.50
CA ALA A 15 37.46 51.76 31.51
C ALA A 15 37.76 50.50 30.68
N VAL A 16 39.02 50.28 30.27
CA VAL A 16 39.44 49.07 29.54
C VAL A 16 39.29 47.81 30.41
N VAL A 17 39.69 47.88 31.68
CA VAL A 17 39.50 46.78 32.64
C VAL A 17 38.02 46.47 32.85
N ALA A 18 37.17 47.49 32.96
CA ALA A 18 35.73 47.31 33.10
C ALA A 18 35.08 46.68 31.85
N LEU A 19 35.49 47.11 30.64
CA LEU A 19 35.02 46.52 29.39
C LEU A 19 35.45 45.06 29.23
N ALA A 20 36.70 44.74 29.59
CA ALA A 20 37.22 43.38 29.60
C ALA A 20 36.50 42.48 30.62
N ALA A 21 36.15 43.02 31.79
CA ALA A 21 35.37 42.30 32.78
C ALA A 21 33.93 42.00 32.30
N LEU A 22 33.28 42.96 31.64
CA LEU A 22 31.94 42.79 31.07
C LEU A 22 31.92 41.77 29.93
N SER A 23 32.93 41.80 29.04
CA SER A 23 33.03 40.82 27.95
C SER A 23 33.32 39.41 28.48
N ALA A 24 34.17 39.28 29.49
CA ALA A 24 34.44 38.01 30.17
C ALA A 24 33.17 37.46 30.86
N ALA A 25 32.38 38.31 31.51
CA ALA A 25 31.11 37.92 32.14
C ALA A 25 30.06 37.48 31.10
N ALA A 26 29.97 38.17 29.96
CA ALA A 26 29.09 37.79 28.85
C ALA A 26 29.50 36.44 28.24
N ALA A 27 30.79 36.21 28.01
CA ALA A 27 31.31 34.93 27.51
C ALA A 27 31.07 33.78 28.51
N PHE A 28 31.22 34.05 29.81
CA PHE A 28 30.98 33.07 30.86
C PHE A 28 29.49 32.67 30.96
N SER A 29 28.58 33.65 30.93
CA SER A 29 27.14 33.40 30.93
C SER A 29 26.66 32.68 29.66
N ALA A 30 27.21 33.04 28.49
CA ALA A 30 26.98 32.33 27.23
C ALA A 30 27.46 30.87 27.29
N SER A 31 28.65 30.61 27.86
CA SER A 31 29.19 29.26 28.07
C SER A 31 28.32 28.42 28.99
N ILE A 32 27.82 29.00 30.09
CA ILE A 32 26.88 28.33 31.00
C ILE A 32 25.56 28.00 30.29
N SER A 33 25.01 28.96 29.54
CA SER A 33 23.76 28.79 28.78
C SER A 33 23.91 27.71 27.71
N TRP A 34 25.03 27.70 26.98
CA TRP A 34 25.38 26.66 26.01
C TRP A 34 25.47 25.29 26.66
N LYS A 35 26.22 25.15 27.77
CA LYS A 35 26.31 23.89 28.54
C LYS A 35 24.95 23.40 29.05
N ARG A 36 24.04 24.31 29.42
CA ARG A 36 22.65 23.95 29.79
C ARG A 36 21.85 23.46 28.59
N ARG A 37 21.94 24.15 27.44
CA ARG A 37 21.27 23.74 26.20
C ARG A 37 21.78 22.38 25.69
N CYS A 38 23.09 22.14 25.69
CA CYS A 38 23.66 20.84 25.32
C CYS A 38 23.13 19.72 26.21
N ARG A 39 23.07 19.93 27.54
CA ARG A 39 22.49 18.94 28.48
C ARG A 39 21.00 18.68 28.22
N LEU A 40 20.22 19.73 27.92
CA LEU A 40 18.81 19.59 27.59
C LEU A 40 18.60 18.81 26.29
N LEU A 41 19.37 19.13 25.25
CA LEU A 41 19.32 18.44 23.97
C LEU A 41 19.72 16.97 24.10
N ALA A 42 20.79 16.67 24.85
CA ALA A 42 21.20 15.30 25.14
C ALA A 42 20.09 14.51 25.86
N SER A 43 19.42 15.13 26.85
CA SER A 43 18.28 14.51 27.53
C SER A 43 17.09 14.26 26.60
N ARG A 44 16.80 15.19 25.68
CA ARG A 44 15.72 15.03 24.69
C ARG A 44 16.02 13.91 23.68
N ILE A 45 17.26 13.84 23.18
CA ILE A 45 17.70 12.77 22.29
C ILE A 45 17.52 11.41 22.99
N GLY A 46 18.01 11.26 24.22
CA GLY A 46 17.83 10.01 24.96
C GLY A 46 16.36 9.63 25.20
N LYS A 47 15.48 10.60 25.43
CA LYS A 47 14.02 10.35 25.54
C LYS A 47 13.42 9.88 24.22
N LEU A 48 13.78 10.52 23.10
CA LEU A 48 13.27 10.15 21.77
C LEU A 48 13.77 8.76 21.35
N GLU A 49 15.04 8.45 21.60
CA GLU A 49 15.60 7.11 21.35
C GLU A 49 14.88 6.04 22.18
N ALA A 50 14.60 6.31 23.46
CA ALA A 50 13.83 5.40 24.30
C ALA A 50 12.39 5.20 23.79
N GLN A 51 11.73 6.27 23.34
CA GLN A 51 10.39 6.20 22.76
C GLN A 51 10.37 5.42 21.43
N LEU A 52 11.36 5.65 20.56
CA LEU A 52 11.51 4.93 19.30
C LEU A 52 11.71 3.44 19.55
N LYS A 53 12.61 3.09 20.48
CA LYS A 53 12.85 1.69 20.87
C LYS A 53 11.59 1.03 21.43
N ALA A 54 10.86 1.71 22.32
CA ALA A 54 9.60 1.21 22.86
C ALA A 54 8.54 0.98 21.77
N SER A 55 8.47 1.87 20.76
CA SER A 55 7.55 1.72 19.62
C SER A 55 7.94 0.53 18.72
N GLN A 56 9.24 0.37 18.43
CA GLN A 56 9.76 -0.77 17.67
C GLN A 56 9.52 -2.10 18.39
N ASP A 57 9.75 -2.14 19.71
CA ASP A 57 9.51 -3.33 20.54
C ASP A 57 8.02 -3.70 20.57
N LYS A 58 7.11 -2.71 20.67
CA LYS A 58 5.66 -2.91 20.58
C LYS A 58 5.24 -3.47 19.21
N GLY A 59 5.80 -2.95 18.12
CA GLY A 59 5.57 -3.50 16.78
C GLY A 59 6.14 -4.91 16.61
N ALA A 60 7.23 -5.25 17.31
CA ALA A 60 7.82 -6.58 17.27
C ALA A 60 7.04 -7.60 18.12
N THR A 61 6.52 -7.20 19.30
CA THR A 61 5.64 -8.06 20.12
C THR A 61 4.32 -8.32 19.41
N GLU A 62 3.73 -7.32 18.77
CA GLU A 62 2.50 -7.49 17.98
C GLU A 62 2.72 -8.45 16.80
N ARG A 63 3.81 -8.29 16.04
CA ARG A 63 4.20 -9.23 14.97
C ARG A 63 4.35 -10.66 15.50
N ARG A 64 5.05 -10.85 16.63
CA ARG A 64 5.19 -12.18 17.27
C ARG A 64 3.86 -12.76 17.70
N GLY A 65 2.96 -11.95 18.25
CA GLY A 65 1.60 -12.37 18.63
C GLY A 65 0.78 -12.85 17.44
N ARG A 66 0.78 -12.08 16.34
CA ARG A 66 0.08 -12.45 15.09
C ARG A 66 0.63 -13.74 14.49
N VAL A 67 1.95 -13.90 14.43
CA VAL A 67 2.61 -15.11 13.91
C VAL A 67 2.24 -16.34 14.75
N ARG A 68 2.27 -16.23 16.09
CA ARG A 68 1.87 -17.33 16.99
C ARG A 68 0.40 -17.69 16.83
N ALA A 69 -0.50 -16.71 16.76
CA ALA A 69 -1.92 -16.96 16.54
C ALA A 69 -2.18 -17.65 15.19
N GLN A 70 -1.46 -17.25 14.14
CA GLN A 70 -1.55 -17.89 12.83
C GLN A 70 -0.99 -19.32 12.81
N GLN A 71 0.10 -19.58 13.53
CA GLN A 71 0.64 -20.93 13.71
C GLN A 71 -0.32 -21.84 14.50
N ALA A 72 -0.84 -21.35 15.63
CA ALA A 72 -1.81 -22.09 16.44
C ALA A 72 -3.09 -22.41 15.65
N LEU A 73 -3.58 -21.47 14.84
CA LEU A 73 -4.72 -21.71 13.94
C LEU A 73 -4.41 -22.79 12.90
N ARG A 74 -3.22 -22.77 12.29
CA ARG A 74 -2.79 -23.81 11.33
C ARG A 74 -2.66 -25.18 11.99
N GLU A 75 -2.10 -25.25 13.19
CA GLU A 75 -1.97 -26.50 13.95
C GLU A 75 -3.35 -27.06 14.30
N ALA A 76 -4.27 -26.22 14.78
CA ALA A 76 -5.65 -26.63 15.09
C ALA A 76 -6.39 -27.15 13.85
N LEU A 77 -6.27 -26.47 12.70
CA LEU A 77 -6.86 -26.91 11.43
C LEU A 77 -6.26 -28.23 10.94
N THR A 78 -4.95 -28.44 11.13
CA THR A 78 -4.26 -29.67 10.72
C THR A 78 -4.61 -30.86 11.63
N GLN A 79 -4.81 -30.62 12.94
CA GLN A 79 -5.26 -31.64 13.89
C GLN A 79 -6.71 -32.07 13.63
N GLN A 80 -7.59 -31.13 13.24
CA GLN A 80 -8.95 -31.46 12.84
C GLN A 80 -9.02 -32.31 11.56
N SER A 81 -8.09 -32.13 10.61
CA SER A 81 -8.06 -32.94 9.38
C SER A 81 -7.57 -34.38 9.58
N ASN A 82 -6.80 -34.66 10.64
CA ASN A 82 -6.23 -36.00 10.89
C ASN A 82 -7.14 -36.94 11.72
N GLY A 83 -8.30 -36.48 12.20
CA GLY A 83 -9.25 -37.27 13.00
C GLY A 83 -10.26 -38.11 12.20
N GLY A 84 -10.26 -38.03 10.87
CA GLY A 84 -11.19 -38.75 9.99
C GLY A 84 -10.53 -39.91 9.25
N SER A 85 -10.90 -41.14 9.62
CA SER A 85 -10.77 -42.43 8.90
C SER A 85 -9.60 -42.61 7.91
N LYS A 86 -8.63 -43.44 8.29
CA LYS A 86 -7.66 -44.05 7.36
C LYS A 86 -8.37 -45.01 6.40
N THR A 87 -8.48 -44.64 5.13
CA THR A 87 -8.72 -45.58 4.02
C THR A 87 -8.04 -45.03 2.76
N GLU A 88 -7.63 -45.94 1.88
CA GLU A 88 -6.42 -45.91 1.07
C GLU A 88 -6.40 -44.95 -0.15
N SER A 89 -5.16 -44.51 -0.48
CA SER A 89 -4.62 -44.20 -1.82
C SER A 89 -5.43 -43.34 -2.81
N GLY A 90 -5.56 -42.06 -2.49
CA GLY A 90 -5.72 -40.99 -3.48
C GLY A 90 -5.13 -39.71 -2.90
N PHE A 91 -4.32 -38.97 -3.66
CA PHE A 91 -3.74 -37.69 -3.21
C PHE A 91 -4.85 -36.62 -3.11
N SER A 92 -5.71 -36.77 -2.11
CA SER A 92 -6.80 -35.86 -1.75
C SER A 92 -6.20 -34.74 -0.91
N MET A 93 -5.69 -33.69 -1.58
CA MET A 93 -5.43 -32.43 -0.89
C MET A 93 -6.74 -31.97 -0.24
N PRO A 94 -6.75 -31.59 1.05
CA PRO A 94 -7.94 -31.02 1.65
C PRO A 94 -8.34 -29.80 0.81
N SER A 95 -9.60 -29.76 0.36
CA SER A 95 -10.16 -28.64 -0.40
C SER A 95 -10.31 -27.43 0.53
N SER A 96 -9.19 -26.82 0.91
CA SER A 96 -9.17 -25.62 1.73
C SER A 96 -9.67 -24.44 0.90
N SER A 97 -10.83 -23.91 1.28
CA SER A 97 -11.31 -22.63 0.78
C SER A 97 -10.63 -21.51 1.56
N TYR A 98 -10.22 -20.45 0.87
CA TYR A 98 -9.61 -19.27 1.47
C TYR A 98 -10.61 -18.11 1.41
N PRO A 99 -11.33 -17.81 2.50
CA PRO A 99 -12.28 -16.70 2.50
C PRO A 99 -11.52 -15.38 2.38
N MET A 100 -11.91 -14.56 1.41
CA MET A 100 -11.40 -13.20 1.22
C MET A 100 -12.57 -12.23 1.38
N ALA A 101 -12.41 -11.26 2.27
CA ALA A 101 -13.38 -10.19 2.46
C ALA A 101 -12.86 -8.91 1.80
N PRO A 102 -13.71 -8.11 1.14
CA PRO A 102 -13.31 -6.83 0.60
C PRO A 102 -12.72 -5.91 1.66
N ILE A 103 -11.67 -5.18 1.28
CA ILE A 103 -11.00 -4.17 2.11
C ILE A 103 -11.50 -2.75 1.83
N GLY A 104 -12.32 -2.57 0.80
CA GLY A 104 -12.82 -1.27 0.37
C GLY A 104 -13.77 -1.39 -0.82
N THR A 105 -14.32 -0.26 -1.23
CA THR A 105 -15.24 -0.16 -2.37
C THR A 105 -14.87 1.02 -3.24
N VAL A 106 -15.03 0.83 -4.55
CA VAL A 106 -14.73 1.84 -5.56
C VAL A 106 -15.99 2.63 -5.88
N SER A 107 -15.90 3.96 -5.84
CA SER A 107 -16.82 4.82 -6.57
C SER A 107 -16.18 5.23 -7.90
N SER A 108 -16.87 5.04 -9.02
CA SER A 108 -16.31 5.26 -10.36
C SER A 108 -17.26 6.03 -11.27
N CYS A 109 -16.72 6.67 -12.31
CA CYS A 109 -17.51 7.29 -13.38
C CYS A 109 -18.33 6.29 -14.22
N PHE A 110 -18.16 4.97 -14.04
CA PHE A 110 -18.89 3.94 -14.77
C PHE A 110 -20.01 3.31 -13.92
N SER A 111 -21.24 3.79 -14.07
CA SER A 111 -22.39 3.28 -13.30
C SER A 111 -22.85 1.87 -13.68
N THR A 112 -22.52 1.40 -14.88
CA THR A 112 -22.89 0.06 -15.35
C THR A 112 -21.73 -0.59 -16.11
N ARG A 113 -21.79 -1.93 -16.28
CA ARG A 113 -20.83 -2.69 -17.09
C ARG A 113 -20.77 -2.22 -18.56
N ASN A 114 -21.87 -1.67 -19.07
CA ASN A 114 -21.93 -1.18 -20.45
C ASN A 114 -21.28 0.21 -20.49
N GLY A 115 -20.25 0.35 -21.31
CA GLY A 115 -19.47 1.59 -21.40
C GLY A 115 -18.22 1.62 -20.51
N THR A 116 -18.09 0.70 -19.55
CA THR A 116 -16.82 0.47 -18.85
C THR A 116 -15.75 -0.01 -19.85
N PRO A 117 -14.52 0.53 -19.81
CA PRO A 117 -13.42 0.06 -20.63
C PRO A 117 -13.20 -1.45 -20.47
N ARG A 118 -12.80 -2.12 -21.55
CA ARG A 118 -12.55 -3.58 -21.51
C ARG A 118 -11.22 -3.96 -20.87
N GLN A 119 -10.31 -3.00 -20.76
CA GLN A 119 -8.95 -3.13 -20.23
C GLN A 119 -8.57 -1.78 -19.59
N PRO A 120 -7.67 -1.79 -18.61
CA PRO A 120 -7.21 -0.56 -17.97
C PRO A 120 -6.41 0.32 -18.93
N LEU A 121 -6.32 1.60 -18.60
CA LEU A 121 -5.58 2.64 -19.33
C LEU A 121 -6.04 2.93 -20.77
N LEU A 122 -7.04 2.22 -21.31
CA LEU A 122 -7.65 2.56 -22.61
C LEU A 122 -8.30 3.95 -22.58
N VAL A 123 -8.82 4.35 -21.42
CA VAL A 123 -9.36 5.69 -21.18
C VAL A 123 -8.59 6.30 -20.00
N PRO A 124 -7.45 6.96 -20.24
CA PRO A 124 -6.61 7.50 -19.16
C PRO A 124 -7.32 8.48 -18.23
N LEU A 125 -8.33 9.18 -18.74
CA LEU A 125 -9.13 10.14 -17.97
C LEU A 125 -10.26 9.49 -17.14
N ALA A 126 -10.45 8.18 -17.20
CA ALA A 126 -11.46 7.50 -16.41
C ALA A 126 -11.13 7.60 -14.92
N ARG A 127 -12.00 8.23 -14.11
CA ARG A 127 -11.75 8.51 -12.70
C ARG A 127 -12.46 7.52 -11.78
N ALA A 128 -11.83 7.24 -10.65
CA ALA A 128 -12.45 6.54 -9.53
C ALA A 128 -11.85 6.99 -8.20
N CYS A 129 -12.59 6.73 -7.12
CA CYS A 129 -12.13 6.85 -5.75
C CYS A 129 -12.31 5.49 -5.07
N LEU A 130 -11.21 4.88 -4.65
CA LEU A 130 -11.24 3.71 -3.78
C LEU A 130 -11.34 4.19 -2.33
N VAL A 131 -12.41 3.83 -1.63
CA VAL A 131 -12.57 4.09 -0.20
C VAL A 131 -12.35 2.78 0.56
N LEU A 132 -11.33 2.74 1.41
CA LEU A 132 -11.03 1.59 2.26
C LEU A 132 -11.91 1.56 3.51
N ASP A 133 -12.27 0.35 3.92
CA ASP A 133 -12.96 0.08 5.17
C ASP A 133 -11.98 0.27 6.33
N ALA A 134 -12.13 1.40 7.05
CA ALA A 134 -11.31 1.76 8.20
C ALA A 134 -11.29 0.72 9.32
N SER A 135 -12.33 -0.12 9.43
CA SER A 135 -12.39 -1.18 10.44
C SER A 135 -11.46 -2.36 10.12
N ARG A 136 -11.10 -2.52 8.83
CA ARG A 136 -10.24 -3.60 8.34
C ARG A 136 -8.84 -3.11 8.01
N VAL A 137 -8.74 -1.92 7.41
CA VAL A 137 -7.48 -1.33 6.94
C VAL A 137 -7.27 0.03 7.60
N PRO A 138 -6.35 0.12 8.58
CA PRO A 138 -5.94 1.39 9.16
C PRO A 138 -5.38 2.32 8.08
N PRO A 139 -5.62 3.63 8.13
CA PRO A 139 -5.22 4.57 7.07
C PRO A 139 -3.69 4.67 6.94
N SER A 140 -2.93 4.40 8.01
CA SER A 140 -1.47 4.26 7.96
C SER A 140 -0.98 3.16 7.03
N SER A 141 -1.84 2.21 6.63
CA SER A 141 -1.50 1.18 5.64
C SER A 141 -1.32 1.73 4.22
N LEU A 142 -1.75 2.97 3.97
CA LEU A 142 -1.56 3.69 2.71
C LEU A 142 -0.32 4.61 2.71
N GLU A 143 0.41 4.70 3.81
CA GLU A 143 1.66 5.48 3.88
C GLU A 143 2.65 5.04 2.79
N GLY A 144 3.22 6.01 2.06
CA GLY A 144 4.11 5.76 0.92
C GLY A 144 3.42 5.43 -0.40
N LEU A 145 2.12 5.11 -0.43
CA LEU A 145 1.43 4.79 -1.68
C LEU A 145 1.44 5.97 -2.68
N ALA A 146 1.35 7.20 -2.18
CA ALA A 146 1.38 8.41 -3.01
C ALA A 146 2.73 8.65 -3.71
N GLU A 147 3.80 7.97 -3.30
CA GLU A 147 5.12 8.05 -3.95
C GLU A 147 5.16 7.23 -5.26
N TYR A 148 4.22 6.31 -5.46
CA TYR A 148 4.08 5.53 -6.68
C TYR A 148 3.15 6.23 -7.66
N SER A 149 3.53 6.25 -8.94
CA SER A 149 2.65 6.78 -9.99
C SER A 149 1.46 5.88 -10.29
N HIS A 150 1.61 4.56 -10.08
CA HIS A 150 0.60 3.56 -10.41
C HIS A 150 0.52 2.48 -9.34
N CYS A 151 -0.65 1.84 -9.27
CA CYS A 151 -0.90 0.70 -8.41
C CYS A 151 -1.69 -0.39 -9.15
N TRP A 152 -1.49 -1.64 -8.75
CA TRP A 152 -2.41 -2.72 -9.00
C TRP A 152 -3.57 -2.66 -8.02
N VAL A 153 -4.79 -2.86 -8.51
CA VAL A 153 -5.98 -3.08 -7.69
C VAL A 153 -6.56 -4.44 -8.03
N LEU A 154 -6.68 -5.30 -7.02
CA LEU A 154 -7.35 -6.59 -7.12
C LEU A 154 -8.78 -6.43 -6.65
N TYR A 155 -9.75 -6.87 -7.45
CA TYR A 155 -11.16 -6.60 -7.18
C TYR A 155 -12.06 -7.77 -7.55
N ILE A 156 -13.33 -7.72 -7.16
CA ILE A 156 -14.33 -8.73 -7.47
C ILE A 156 -15.22 -8.23 -8.62
N PHE A 157 -15.45 -9.06 -9.64
CA PHE A 157 -16.48 -8.82 -10.67
C PHE A 157 -17.89 -9.00 -10.09
N HIS A 158 -18.28 -8.13 -9.16
CA HIS A 158 -19.50 -8.21 -8.33
C HIS A 158 -20.82 -8.19 -9.13
N LEU A 159 -20.80 -7.70 -10.37
CA LEU A 159 -21.95 -7.73 -11.28
C LEU A 159 -22.00 -8.98 -12.19
N ASN A 160 -21.20 -10.00 -11.90
CA ASN A 160 -21.35 -11.29 -12.56
C ASN A 160 -22.63 -11.99 -12.11
N THR A 161 -23.41 -12.49 -13.06
CA THR A 161 -24.73 -13.10 -12.82
C THR A 161 -24.69 -14.43 -12.07
N ASP A 162 -23.52 -15.08 -11.97
CA ASP A 162 -23.38 -16.44 -11.42
C ASP A 162 -22.59 -16.50 -10.10
N LEU A 163 -22.30 -15.35 -9.45
CA LEU A 163 -21.46 -15.31 -8.25
C LEU A 163 -22.00 -16.17 -7.10
N GLU A 164 -23.28 -16.03 -6.76
CA GLU A 164 -23.88 -16.80 -5.67
C GLU A 164 -23.82 -18.31 -5.94
N LYS A 165 -24.03 -18.72 -7.20
CA LYS A 165 -23.96 -20.14 -7.60
C LYS A 165 -22.53 -20.66 -7.52
N LEU A 166 -21.55 -19.85 -7.90
CA LEU A 166 -20.12 -20.17 -7.81
C LEU A 166 -19.65 -20.33 -6.36
N TRP A 167 -20.14 -19.49 -5.45
CA TRP A 167 -19.66 -19.46 -4.06
C TRP A 167 -20.36 -20.46 -3.13
N ARG A 168 -21.66 -20.73 -3.33
CA ARG A 168 -22.42 -21.67 -2.47
C ARG A 168 -22.10 -23.13 -2.75
N ASP A 169 -21.83 -23.48 -4.01
CA ASP A 169 -21.49 -24.86 -4.37
C ASP A 169 -20.49 -24.90 -5.55
N PRO A 170 -19.18 -24.72 -5.26
CA PRO A 170 -18.14 -24.78 -6.28
C PRO A 170 -18.09 -26.14 -7.01
N SER A 171 -18.51 -27.22 -6.34
CA SER A 171 -18.44 -28.59 -6.86
C SER A 171 -19.56 -28.91 -7.86
N ARG A 172 -20.73 -28.28 -7.72
CA ARG A 172 -21.89 -28.46 -8.61
C ARG A 172 -22.10 -27.32 -9.60
N SER A 173 -21.41 -26.19 -9.44
CA SER A 173 -21.44 -25.11 -10.41
C SER A 173 -20.85 -25.57 -11.76
N LYS A 174 -21.68 -25.69 -12.79
CA LYS A 174 -21.24 -25.99 -14.16
C LYS A 174 -20.50 -24.80 -14.76
N PHE A 175 -19.24 -24.65 -14.39
CA PHE A 175 -18.35 -23.63 -14.93
C PHE A 175 -18.17 -23.79 -16.44
N LYS A 176 -18.44 -22.73 -17.21
CA LYS A 176 -18.23 -22.74 -18.67
C LYS A 176 -16.74 -22.60 -18.96
N ALA A 177 -16.11 -23.66 -19.45
CA ALA A 177 -14.67 -23.69 -19.76
C ALA A 177 -14.24 -22.73 -20.89
N LYS A 178 -15.15 -22.33 -21.79
CA LYS A 178 -14.87 -21.45 -22.92
C LYS A 178 -15.80 -20.24 -22.96
N VAL A 179 -15.26 -19.08 -23.36
CA VAL A 179 -15.99 -17.83 -23.60
C VAL A 179 -15.88 -17.41 -25.06
N ARG A 180 -16.91 -16.71 -25.57
CA ARG A 180 -16.84 -16.07 -26.89
C ARG A 180 -15.94 -14.85 -26.80
N VAL A 181 -14.97 -14.75 -27.71
CA VAL A 181 -14.04 -13.62 -27.76
C VAL A 181 -14.58 -12.59 -28.77
N PRO A 182 -14.79 -11.32 -28.39
CA PRO A 182 -15.36 -10.31 -29.28
C PRO A 182 -14.60 -10.14 -30.60
N ARG A 183 -13.27 -10.31 -30.56
CA ARG A 183 -12.35 -10.14 -31.71
C ARG A 183 -12.23 -11.38 -32.61
N LEU A 184 -12.88 -12.49 -32.28
CA LEU A 184 -12.72 -13.76 -32.99
C LEU A 184 -13.96 -14.13 -33.81
N GLU A 185 -14.76 -13.16 -34.24
CA GLU A 185 -15.93 -13.36 -35.14
C GLU A 185 -16.83 -14.54 -34.73
N GLY A 186 -17.12 -14.67 -33.44
CA GLY A 186 -17.96 -15.74 -32.90
C GLY A 186 -17.21 -16.95 -32.36
N GLY A 187 -15.90 -17.03 -32.59
CA GLY A 187 -15.01 -18.03 -32.02
C GLY A 187 -14.91 -17.97 -30.49
N LYS A 188 -14.58 -19.12 -29.89
CA LYS A 188 -14.46 -19.29 -28.44
C LYS A 188 -13.03 -19.62 -28.03
N LYS A 189 -12.61 -19.14 -26.86
CA LYS A 189 -11.32 -19.48 -26.23
C LYS A 189 -11.55 -19.94 -24.79
N GLY A 190 -10.62 -20.73 -24.26
CA GLY A 190 -10.66 -21.14 -22.86
C GLY A 190 -10.65 -19.92 -21.95
N VAL A 191 -11.45 -19.92 -20.87
CA VAL A 191 -11.59 -18.73 -20.01
C VAL A 191 -10.24 -18.28 -19.45
N LEU A 192 -9.37 -19.21 -19.07
CA LEU A 192 -8.06 -18.93 -18.51
C LEU A 192 -7.07 -18.36 -19.54
N ALA A 193 -7.35 -18.50 -20.84
CA ALA A 193 -6.61 -17.84 -21.92
C ALA A 193 -7.17 -16.44 -22.26
N THR A 194 -8.08 -15.91 -21.43
CA THR A 194 -8.74 -14.62 -21.62
C THR A 194 -8.79 -13.82 -20.31
N ARG A 195 -9.19 -12.56 -20.41
CA ARG A 195 -9.53 -11.69 -19.27
C ARG A 195 -11.04 -11.55 -19.06
N SER A 196 -11.82 -12.59 -19.40
CA SER A 196 -13.28 -12.61 -19.17
C SER A 196 -13.60 -12.45 -17.68
N PRO A 197 -14.65 -11.73 -17.29
CA PRO A 197 -15.07 -11.67 -15.89
C PRO A 197 -15.69 -12.99 -15.41
N HIS A 198 -16.28 -13.79 -16.31
CA HIS A 198 -16.89 -15.09 -15.98
C HIS A 198 -15.81 -16.18 -15.80
N ARG A 199 -15.28 -16.32 -14.58
CA ARG A 199 -14.16 -17.21 -14.20
C ARG A 199 -14.48 -17.98 -12.91
N PRO A 200 -13.75 -19.07 -12.58
CA PRO A 200 -13.98 -19.82 -11.34
C PRO A 200 -13.80 -18.94 -10.09
N CYS A 201 -12.71 -18.16 -10.07
CA CYS A 201 -12.50 -17.07 -9.13
C CYS A 201 -12.69 -15.75 -9.89
N PRO A 202 -13.79 -15.00 -9.66
CA PRO A 202 -14.17 -13.80 -10.40
C PRO A 202 -13.35 -12.58 -9.93
N ILE A 203 -12.03 -12.75 -9.88
CA ILE A 203 -11.06 -11.72 -9.48
C ILE A 203 -10.61 -10.98 -10.73
N GLY A 204 -10.77 -9.66 -10.69
CA GLY A 204 -10.23 -8.71 -11.65
C GLY A 204 -8.89 -8.14 -11.17
N LEU A 205 -8.12 -7.65 -12.14
CA LEU A 205 -6.84 -6.99 -11.92
C LEU A 205 -6.78 -5.77 -12.82
N THR A 206 -6.66 -4.59 -12.24
CA THR A 206 -6.48 -3.32 -12.97
C THR A 206 -5.19 -2.65 -12.54
N VAL A 207 -4.47 -2.08 -13.49
CA VAL A 207 -3.46 -1.05 -13.21
C VAL A 207 -4.16 0.29 -13.26
N ALA A 208 -3.93 1.15 -12.28
CA ALA A 208 -4.50 2.48 -12.21
C ALA A 208 -3.41 3.48 -11.84
N LYS A 209 -3.53 4.71 -12.31
CA LYS A 209 -2.68 5.81 -11.87
C LYS A 209 -3.16 6.30 -10.50
N VAL A 210 -2.23 6.47 -9.57
CA VAL A 210 -2.49 7.07 -8.25
C VAL A 210 -2.42 8.58 -8.43
N GLU A 211 -3.53 9.26 -8.17
CA GLU A 211 -3.64 10.71 -8.35
C GLU A 211 -3.50 11.44 -7.01
N ALA A 212 -4.06 10.87 -5.95
CA ALA A 212 -3.89 11.33 -4.58
C ALA A 212 -4.23 10.22 -3.59
N VAL A 213 -3.69 10.33 -2.38
CA VAL A 213 -4.05 9.51 -1.22
C VAL A 213 -4.48 10.47 -0.11
N ASP A 214 -5.68 10.29 0.42
CA ASP A 214 -6.25 11.14 1.46
C ASP A 214 -6.99 10.29 2.51
N GLY A 215 -6.39 10.16 3.69
CA GLY A 215 -6.93 9.34 4.78
C GLY A 215 -7.13 7.88 4.37
N HIS A 216 -8.39 7.47 4.17
CA HIS A 216 -8.78 6.12 3.74
C HIS A 216 -9.14 6.03 2.25
N ALA A 217 -8.99 7.13 1.52
CA ALA A 217 -9.36 7.24 0.13
C ALA A 217 -8.13 7.29 -0.77
N VAL A 218 -8.21 6.62 -1.92
CA VAL A 218 -7.23 6.70 -3.00
C VAL A 218 -7.94 7.17 -4.26
N LEU A 219 -7.56 8.34 -4.75
CA LEU A 219 -8.03 8.86 -6.02
C LEU A 219 -7.23 8.20 -7.14
N LEU A 220 -7.94 7.62 -8.09
CA LEU A 220 -7.40 6.83 -9.18
C LEU A 220 -7.82 7.38 -10.54
N SER A 221 -6.98 7.18 -11.55
CA SER A 221 -7.35 7.38 -12.95
C SER A 221 -6.89 6.23 -13.86
N GLY A 222 -7.42 6.21 -15.09
CA GLY A 222 -7.16 5.13 -16.06
C GLY A 222 -7.81 3.80 -15.71
N VAL A 223 -8.84 3.79 -14.86
CA VAL A 223 -9.50 2.59 -14.35
C VAL A 223 -10.45 1.95 -15.35
N ASP A 224 -10.71 0.64 -15.18
CA ASP A 224 -11.74 -0.13 -15.88
C ASP A 224 -12.77 -0.74 -14.90
N LEU A 225 -13.06 0.00 -13.82
CA LEU A 225 -13.86 -0.46 -12.68
C LEU A 225 -15.29 0.07 -12.75
N VAL A 226 -16.29 -0.77 -12.49
CA VAL A 226 -17.68 -0.32 -12.33
C VAL A 226 -17.84 0.32 -10.94
N ASP A 227 -18.72 1.31 -10.82
CA ASP A 227 -19.13 1.87 -9.54
C ASP A 227 -19.66 0.77 -8.59
N GLY A 228 -19.31 0.85 -7.31
CA GLY A 228 -19.63 -0.17 -6.31
C GLY A 228 -18.69 -1.38 -6.31
N THR A 229 -17.62 -1.39 -7.11
CA THR A 229 -16.71 -2.54 -7.18
C THR A 229 -16.00 -2.81 -5.84
N PRO A 230 -16.16 -4.01 -5.25
CA PRO A 230 -15.44 -4.41 -4.05
C PRO A 230 -13.98 -4.70 -4.36
N VAL A 231 -13.07 -4.15 -3.56
CA VAL A 231 -11.62 -4.32 -3.68
C VAL A 231 -11.12 -5.32 -2.65
N LEU A 232 -10.29 -6.25 -3.10
CA LEU A 232 -9.62 -7.25 -2.26
C LEU A 232 -8.26 -6.76 -1.78
N ASP A 233 -7.53 -6.02 -2.63
CA ASP A 233 -6.15 -5.63 -2.33
C ASP A 233 -5.68 -4.48 -3.25
N ILE A 234 -4.65 -3.76 -2.80
CA ILE A 234 -3.94 -2.73 -3.55
C ILE A 234 -2.43 -2.92 -3.40
N LYS A 235 -1.68 -2.83 -4.50
CA LYS A 235 -0.22 -3.01 -4.49
C LYS A 235 0.47 -1.94 -5.34
N PRO A 236 1.65 -1.44 -4.96
CA PRO A 236 2.41 -0.56 -5.83
C PRO A 236 2.75 -1.27 -7.14
N TYR A 237 2.69 -0.54 -8.26
CA TYR A 237 3.18 -1.03 -9.54
C TYR A 237 4.69 -0.83 -9.61
N LEU A 238 5.45 -1.89 -9.91
CA LEU A 238 6.90 -1.87 -9.95
C LEU A 238 7.39 -2.13 -11.38
N PRO A 239 7.80 -1.12 -12.16
CA PRO A 239 8.17 -1.31 -13.57
C PRO A 239 9.22 -2.41 -13.79
N TYR A 240 10.23 -2.50 -12.93
CA TYR A 240 11.29 -3.51 -13.05
C TYR A 240 10.80 -4.96 -12.92
N SER A 241 9.65 -5.18 -12.26
CA SER A 241 9.10 -6.52 -11.98
C SER A 241 7.82 -6.80 -12.78
N ASP A 242 6.97 -5.78 -12.96
CA ASP A 242 5.66 -5.91 -13.56
C ASP A 242 5.67 -5.66 -15.08
N CYS A 243 6.71 -5.00 -15.61
CA CYS A 243 6.87 -4.77 -17.04
C CYS A 243 7.84 -5.81 -17.64
N ILE A 244 7.28 -6.74 -18.41
CA ILE A 244 8.07 -7.74 -19.15
C ILE A 244 8.33 -7.21 -20.56
N GLN A 245 9.56 -6.79 -20.82
CA GLN A 245 9.99 -6.38 -22.16
C GLN A 245 9.93 -7.57 -23.12
N GLY A 246 9.41 -7.37 -24.34
CA GLY A 246 9.32 -8.41 -25.36
C GLY A 246 8.19 -9.44 -25.16
N ALA A 247 7.27 -9.22 -24.21
CA ALA A 247 6.10 -10.08 -24.05
C ALA A 247 5.29 -10.18 -25.36
N THR A 248 4.91 -11.41 -25.73
CA THR A 248 4.13 -11.69 -26.95
C THR A 248 2.68 -12.01 -26.62
N VAL A 249 1.80 -11.81 -27.60
CA VAL A 249 0.38 -12.19 -27.51
C VAL A 249 -0.02 -13.00 -28.72
N PRO A 250 -1.04 -13.88 -28.61
CA PRO A 250 -1.58 -14.60 -29.77
C PRO A 250 -2.07 -13.65 -30.87
N ALA A 251 -1.97 -14.09 -32.13
CA ALA A 251 -2.35 -13.29 -33.31
C ALA A 251 -3.78 -12.72 -33.24
N TRP A 252 -4.72 -13.46 -32.66
CA TRP A 252 -6.13 -13.03 -32.50
C TRP A 252 -6.34 -11.92 -31.44
N ILE A 253 -5.30 -11.56 -30.69
CA ILE A 253 -5.28 -10.38 -29.79
C ILE A 253 -4.56 -9.20 -30.46
N ALA A 254 -3.49 -9.49 -31.22
CA ALA A 254 -2.45 -8.57 -31.70
C ALA A 254 -2.89 -7.44 -32.65
N VAL A 255 -4.19 -7.25 -32.86
CA VAL A 255 -4.75 -6.25 -33.77
C VAL A 255 -4.86 -4.90 -33.05
N PHE A 256 -3.73 -4.27 -32.72
CA PHE A 256 -3.53 -2.82 -32.53
C PHE A 256 -2.05 -2.58 -32.14
N PRO A 257 -1.26 -1.78 -32.87
CA PRO A 257 0.02 -1.30 -32.37
C PRO A 257 -0.30 -0.13 -31.42
N LEU A 258 -0.43 -0.41 -30.13
CA LEU A 258 -0.12 0.63 -29.14
C LEU A 258 1.41 0.64 -29.01
N PRO A 259 2.06 1.81 -28.97
CA PRO A 259 3.49 1.88 -28.75
C PRO A 259 3.80 1.10 -27.47
N PHE A 260 4.68 0.11 -27.59
CA PHE A 260 5.28 -0.52 -26.43
C PHE A 260 5.73 0.56 -25.45
N CYS A 261 5.60 0.29 -24.15
CA CYS A 261 6.24 1.07 -23.10
C CYS A 261 7.69 1.34 -23.52
N LYS A 262 8.00 2.59 -23.89
CA LYS A 262 9.36 3.08 -24.05
C LYS A 262 9.86 3.53 -22.69
#